data_AF-A0A2V5QMR8-F1
#
_entry.id   AF-A0A2V5QMR8-F1
#
_cell.length_a   1.000
_cell.length_b   1.000
_cell.length_c   1.000
_cell.angle_alpha   90.00
_cell.angle_beta   90.00
_cell.angle_gamma   90.00
#
_symmetry.space_group_name_H-M   'P 1'
#
loop_
_entity.id
_entity.type
_entity.pdbx_description
1 polymer ?
#
loop_
_entity_poly.entity_id
_entity_poly.type
_entity_poly.pdbx_seq_one_letter_code
_entity_poly.pdbx_strand_id
1 'polypeptide(L)'
;VVDTLNDMENAKPPNSPDPSTITLQNALGNHVVLDIGGYFAFYAHMQKGSVAVKPGDRVKRGEVLGKVGNSGNTSSPHLHFHIMSGPAVFGSDGLPYAIDRFELAGQIPAEQFGDFSVHYLDKDFNPARSGPPMSRQNQYPLNFTIINFSR
;
A
#
# COMPACT_ATOMS: atom_id res chain seq x y z
N VAL A 1 8.50 5.30 14.36
CA VAL A 1 9.04 4.42 13.29
C VAL A 1 9.88 3.35 13.94
N VAL A 2 9.63 2.08 13.63
CA VAL A 2 10.37 0.95 14.22
C VAL A 2 11.24 0.21 13.20
N ASP A 3 10.93 0.29 11.91
CA ASP A 3 11.74 -0.30 10.85
C ASP A 3 11.57 0.47 9.54
N THR A 4 12.62 0.47 8.70
CA THR A 4 12.61 1.08 7.37
C THR A 4 13.63 0.41 6.44
N LEU A 5 13.32 0.40 5.14
CA LEU A 5 14.27 0.12 4.06
C LEU A 5 14.09 1.15 2.94
N ASN A 6 15.17 1.64 2.32
CA ASN A 6 15.10 2.75 1.35
C ASN A 6 16.11 2.68 0.17
N ASP A 7 16.86 1.60 0.03
CA ASP A 7 17.96 1.47 -0.93
C ASP A 7 17.71 0.44 -2.05
N MET A 8 16.59 -0.29 -1.98
CA MET A 8 16.23 -1.31 -2.97
C MET A 8 15.76 -0.67 -4.28
N GLU A 9 16.25 -1.19 -5.41
CA GLU A 9 15.85 -0.72 -6.72
C GLU A 9 14.36 -0.96 -7.02
N ASN A 10 13.78 -0.08 -7.83
CA ASN A 10 12.44 -0.32 -8.36
C ASN A 10 12.52 -1.28 -9.55
N ALA A 11 11.67 -2.29 -9.57
CA ALA A 11 11.44 -3.11 -10.75
C ALA A 11 10.80 -2.26 -11.87
N LYS A 12 11.16 -2.55 -13.13
CA LYS A 12 10.57 -1.90 -14.30
C LYS A 12 9.27 -2.64 -14.69
N PRO A 13 8.10 -1.98 -14.63
CA PRO A 13 6.85 -2.58 -15.11
C PRO A 13 6.92 -2.97 -16.60
N PRO A 14 6.14 -3.96 -17.07
CA PRO A 14 5.13 -4.74 -16.33
C PRO A 14 5.68 -6.00 -15.64
N ASN A 15 6.99 -6.19 -15.62
CA ASN A 15 7.58 -7.46 -15.19
C ASN A 15 7.71 -7.54 -13.67
N SER A 16 7.08 -8.57 -13.10
CA SER A 16 7.40 -9.01 -11.75
C SER A 16 8.85 -9.50 -11.68
N PRO A 17 9.52 -9.38 -10.51
CA PRO A 17 10.81 -10.03 -10.29
C PRO A 17 10.71 -11.55 -10.49
N ASP A 18 11.84 -12.16 -10.88
CA ASP A 18 11.95 -13.62 -10.98
C ASP A 18 11.62 -14.26 -9.62
N PRO A 19 10.58 -15.12 -9.53
CA PRO A 19 10.18 -15.75 -8.27
C PRO A 19 11.31 -16.50 -7.56
N SER A 20 12.29 -17.05 -8.31
CA SER A 20 13.44 -17.75 -7.74
C SER A 20 14.41 -16.83 -6.99
N THR A 21 14.32 -15.52 -7.21
CA THR A 21 15.14 -14.50 -6.56
C THR A 21 14.44 -13.87 -5.34
N ILE A 22 13.18 -14.21 -5.09
CA ILE A 22 12.41 -13.64 -3.98
C ILE A 22 12.78 -14.34 -2.68
N THR A 23 13.10 -13.52 -1.69
CA THR A 23 13.43 -13.92 -0.32
C THR A 23 12.59 -13.14 0.68
N LEU A 24 12.54 -13.60 1.93
CA LEU A 24 11.90 -12.84 3.00
C LEU A 24 12.50 -11.43 3.14
N GLN A 25 13.78 -11.27 2.84
CA GLN A 25 14.48 -10.00 2.97
C GLN A 25 14.10 -8.99 1.89
N ASN A 26 13.78 -9.45 0.67
CA ASN A 26 13.49 -8.55 -0.45
C ASN A 26 12.01 -8.41 -0.80
N ALA A 27 11.15 -9.35 -0.37
CA ALA A 27 9.76 -9.37 -0.78
C ALA A 27 8.99 -8.09 -0.43
N LEU A 28 9.34 -7.45 0.69
CA LEU A 28 8.70 -6.24 1.20
C LEU A 28 9.03 -4.97 0.39
N GLY A 29 10.16 -4.96 -0.32
CA GLY A 29 10.69 -3.76 -0.95
C GLY A 29 11.13 -2.70 0.07
N ASN A 30 11.34 -1.47 -0.41
CA ASN A 30 11.49 -0.31 0.47
C ASN A 30 10.19 -0.10 1.25
N HIS A 31 10.30 0.18 2.53
CA HIS A 31 9.14 0.17 3.41
C HIS A 31 9.33 1.01 4.66
N VAL A 32 8.23 1.17 5.40
CA VAL A 32 8.18 1.76 6.74
C VAL A 32 7.27 0.90 7.62
N VAL A 33 7.73 0.57 8.83
CA VAL A 33 6.91 0.02 9.90
C VAL A 33 6.76 1.09 11.00
N LEU A 34 5.52 1.42 11.34
CA LEU A 34 5.17 2.36 12.39
C LEU A 34 4.54 1.65 13.58
N ASP A 35 5.09 1.84 14.78
CA ASP A 35 4.32 1.61 16.01
C ASP A 35 3.31 2.75 16.20
N ILE A 36 2.04 2.38 16.30
CA ILE A 36 0.90 3.28 16.45
C ILE A 36 0.21 3.11 17.82
N GLY A 37 0.94 2.65 18.83
CA GLY A 37 0.46 2.47 20.19
C GLY A 37 0.24 1.01 20.57
N GLY A 38 1.22 0.15 20.25
CA GLY A 38 1.16 -1.30 20.50
C GLY A 38 0.58 -2.11 19.34
N TYR A 39 0.25 -1.44 18.23
CA TYR A 39 -0.06 -2.04 16.94
C TYR A 39 0.89 -1.47 15.88
N PHE A 40 1.02 -2.16 14.75
CA PHE A 40 2.03 -1.80 13.76
C PHE A 40 1.41 -1.58 12.39
N ALA A 41 1.61 -0.38 11.83
CA ALA A 41 1.21 -0.06 10.46
C ALA A 41 2.39 -0.28 9.51
N PHE A 42 2.16 -1.06 8.45
CA PHE A 42 3.18 -1.40 7.46
C PHE A 42 2.86 -0.75 6.11
N TYR A 43 3.87 -0.15 5.49
CA TYR A 43 3.80 0.48 4.17
C TYR A 43 4.92 -0.10 3.31
N ALA A 44 4.58 -0.82 2.24
CA ALA A 44 5.56 -1.53 1.39
C ALA A 44 5.71 -0.93 -0.02
N HIS A 45 6.62 -1.52 -0.79
CA HIS A 45 6.85 -1.22 -2.22
C HIS A 45 7.18 0.25 -2.51
N MET A 46 7.81 0.95 -1.57
CA MET A 46 8.12 2.38 -1.70
C MET A 46 9.19 2.64 -2.76
N GLN A 47 9.22 3.86 -3.29
CA GLN A 47 10.23 4.26 -4.27
C GLN A 47 11.60 4.36 -3.59
N LYS A 48 12.63 3.80 -4.23
CA LYS A 48 14.03 3.96 -3.80
C LYS A 48 14.36 5.42 -3.48
N GLY A 49 14.99 5.64 -2.32
CA GLY A 49 15.42 6.96 -1.86
C GLY A 49 14.28 7.90 -1.46
N SER A 50 13.02 7.45 -1.46
CA SER A 50 11.87 8.30 -1.13
C SER A 50 11.43 8.21 0.32
N VAL A 51 11.84 7.18 1.07
CA VAL A 51 11.50 7.06 2.49
C VAL A 51 12.14 8.23 3.24
N ALA A 52 11.29 9.05 3.85
CA ALA A 52 11.65 10.34 4.46
C ALA A 52 11.88 10.24 5.97
N VAL A 53 11.72 9.04 6.54
CA VAL A 53 11.81 8.77 7.98
C VAL A 53 12.81 7.66 8.24
N LYS A 54 13.29 7.55 9.49
CA LYS A 54 14.20 6.48 9.96
C LYS A 54 13.73 5.89 11.29
N PRO A 55 14.23 4.72 11.69
CA PRO A 55 13.89 4.12 12.98
C PRO A 55 14.17 5.08 14.14
N GLY A 56 13.24 5.16 15.08
CA GLY A 56 13.27 6.10 16.20
C GLY A 56 12.50 7.41 15.96
N ASP A 57 12.21 7.78 14.71
CA ASP A 57 11.45 9.00 14.42
C ASP A 57 10.00 8.89 14.94
N ARG A 58 9.43 10.01 15.37
CA ARG A 58 8.00 10.15 15.67
C ARG A 58 7.31 10.85 14.51
N VAL A 59 6.25 10.23 14.00
CA VAL A 59 5.47 10.74 12.87
C VAL A 59 4.12 11.24 13.32
N LYS A 60 3.58 12.26 12.64
CA LYS A 60 2.23 12.80 12.89
C LYS A 60 1.30 12.48 11.73
N ARG A 61 -0.02 12.49 11.99
CA ARG A 61 -1.03 12.35 10.93
C ARG A 61 -0.82 13.44 9.86
N GLY A 62 -0.78 13.02 8.60
CA GLY A 62 -0.55 13.90 7.44
C GLY A 62 0.92 14.06 7.05
N GLU A 63 1.86 13.53 7.85
CA GLU A 63 3.28 13.54 7.51
C GLU A 63 3.58 12.57 6.36
N VAL A 64 4.41 13.01 5.40
CA VAL A 64 4.78 12.20 4.25
C VAL A 64 5.88 11.22 4.65
N LEU A 65 5.58 9.92 4.56
CA LEU A 65 6.55 8.85 4.82
C LEU A 65 7.45 8.57 3.63
N GLY A 66 6.97 8.81 2.41
CA GLY A 66 7.70 8.65 1.16
C GLY A 66 6.77 8.54 -0.05
N LYS A 67 7.26 7.99 -1.16
CA LYS A 67 6.52 7.88 -2.42
C LYS A 67 6.21 6.43 -2.76
N VAL A 68 5.07 6.21 -3.43
CA VAL A 68 4.74 4.92 -4.06
C VAL A 68 5.82 4.56 -5.07
N GLY A 69 6.30 3.33 -5.01
CA GLY A 69 7.31 2.81 -5.92
C GLY A 69 6.91 1.44 -6.44
N ASN A 70 7.92 0.67 -6.84
CA ASN A 70 7.76 -0.68 -7.36
C ASN A 70 8.93 -1.57 -6.93
N SER A 71 9.36 -1.45 -5.67
CA SER A 71 10.46 -2.25 -5.11
C SER A 71 9.95 -3.51 -4.42
N GLY A 72 10.78 -4.56 -4.39
CA GLY A 72 10.42 -5.86 -3.81
C GLY A 72 9.56 -6.72 -4.73
N ASN A 73 8.73 -7.59 -4.14
CA ASN A 73 7.90 -8.55 -4.88
C ASN A 73 6.59 -7.90 -5.37
N THR A 74 6.66 -7.15 -6.47
CA THR A 74 5.53 -6.39 -7.03
C THR A 74 5.58 -6.38 -8.56
N SER A 75 4.42 -6.34 -9.20
CA SER A 75 4.26 -6.30 -10.67
C SER A 75 4.11 -4.87 -11.23
N SER A 76 3.55 -3.96 -10.43
CA SER A 76 3.26 -2.58 -10.85
C SER A 76 3.28 -1.60 -9.67
N PRO A 77 3.46 -0.28 -9.90
CA PRO A 77 3.52 0.67 -8.81
C PRO A 77 2.21 0.76 -8.03
N HIS A 78 2.25 0.39 -6.75
CA HIS A 78 1.11 0.46 -5.83
C HIS A 78 1.59 0.56 -4.37
N LEU A 79 0.67 0.83 -3.45
CA LEU A 79 0.94 0.78 -2.02
C LEU A 79 0.33 -0.51 -1.44
N HIS A 80 1.16 -1.35 -0.83
CA HIS A 80 0.68 -2.36 0.10
C HIS A 80 0.64 -1.79 1.50
N PHE A 81 -0.51 -1.88 2.16
CA PHE A 81 -0.75 -1.35 3.50
C PHE A 81 -1.58 -2.32 4.34
N HIS A 82 -1.15 -2.56 5.58
CA HIS A 82 -1.94 -3.29 6.57
C HIS A 82 -1.56 -2.92 8.01
N ILE A 83 -2.35 -3.40 8.97
CA ILE A 83 -2.06 -3.32 10.42
C ILE A 83 -1.70 -4.70 10.94
N MET A 84 -0.75 -4.78 11.88
CA MET A 84 -0.21 -6.02 12.45
C MET A 84 -0.22 -6.00 13.99
N SER A 85 -0.26 -7.18 14.60
CA SER A 85 -0.14 -7.38 16.05
C SER A 85 1.28 -7.26 16.61
N GLY A 86 2.29 -7.26 15.74
CA GLY A 86 3.71 -7.16 16.11
C GLY A 86 4.54 -6.47 15.02
N PRO A 87 5.81 -6.12 15.31
CA PRO A 87 6.67 -5.40 14.36
C PRO A 87 7.24 -6.28 13.25
N ALA A 88 7.24 -7.61 13.42
CA ALA A 88 7.81 -8.54 12.45
C ALA A 88 6.77 -8.85 11.35
N VAL A 89 6.97 -8.29 10.15
CA VAL A 89 5.98 -8.33 9.06
C VAL A 89 5.55 -9.76 8.67
N PHE A 90 6.49 -10.72 8.64
CA PHE A 90 6.19 -12.13 8.33
C PHE A 90 5.83 -12.99 9.53
N GLY A 91 5.94 -12.46 10.75
CA GLY A 91 5.75 -13.20 12.00
C GLY A 91 4.60 -12.69 12.85
N SER A 92 3.76 -11.81 12.32
CA SER A 92 2.68 -11.15 13.07
C SER A 92 1.33 -11.37 12.40
N ASP A 93 0.26 -11.35 13.19
CA ASP A 93 -1.10 -11.47 12.67
C ASP A 93 -1.54 -10.14 12.06
N GLY A 94 -2.22 -10.23 10.90
CA GLY A 94 -2.91 -9.09 10.32
C GLY A 94 -4.16 -8.73 11.11
N LEU A 95 -4.33 -7.45 11.41
CA LEU A 95 -5.46 -6.94 12.21
C LEU A 95 -6.44 -6.13 11.34
N PRO A 96 -7.75 -6.21 11.61
CA PRO A 96 -8.73 -5.36 10.95
C PRO A 96 -8.53 -3.90 11.35
N TYR A 97 -8.82 -2.99 10.43
CA TYR A 97 -8.77 -1.55 10.68
C TYR A 97 -9.92 -0.82 9.99
N ALA A 98 -10.30 0.32 10.53
CA ALA A 98 -11.26 1.22 9.91
C ALA A 98 -10.54 2.45 9.35
N ILE A 99 -11.01 2.96 8.22
CA ILE A 99 -10.62 4.26 7.70
C ILE A 99 -11.55 5.31 8.32
N ASP A 100 -10.95 6.32 8.97
CA ASP A 100 -11.66 7.42 9.64
C ASP A 100 -12.66 8.11 8.70
N ARG A 101 -12.20 8.56 7.53
CA ARG A 101 -13.03 9.20 6.50
C ARG A 101 -12.51 8.91 5.10
N PHE A 102 -13.43 8.62 4.17
CA PHE A 102 -13.15 8.47 2.73
C PHE A 102 -14.43 8.69 1.91
N GLU A 103 -14.28 8.89 0.61
CA GLU A 103 -15.38 8.85 -0.35
C GLU A 103 -15.36 7.52 -1.10
N LEU A 104 -16.46 6.78 -1.06
CA LEU A 104 -16.65 5.60 -1.89
C LEU A 104 -17.05 6.05 -3.30
N ALA A 105 -16.16 5.90 -4.27
CA ALA A 105 -16.37 6.29 -5.66
C ALA A 105 -16.92 5.14 -6.53
N GLY A 106 -16.70 3.89 -6.13
CA GLY A 106 -17.17 2.72 -6.88
C GLY A 106 -16.58 1.42 -6.37
N GLN A 107 -16.84 0.34 -7.09
CA GLN A 107 -16.30 -0.99 -6.78
C GLN A 107 -16.07 -1.76 -8.08
N ILE A 108 -14.88 -2.33 -8.23
CA ILE A 108 -14.53 -3.16 -9.38
C ILE A 108 -15.15 -4.54 -9.19
N PRO A 109 -15.91 -5.08 -10.17
CA PRO A 109 -16.39 -6.46 -10.13
C PRO A 109 -15.22 -7.43 -10.01
N ALA A 110 -15.36 -8.48 -9.20
CA ALA A 110 -14.28 -9.42 -8.95
C ALA A 110 -13.80 -10.13 -10.23
N GLU A 111 -14.71 -10.33 -11.19
CA GLU A 111 -14.43 -10.94 -12.49
C GLU A 111 -13.56 -10.05 -13.38
N GLN A 112 -13.51 -8.74 -13.10
CA GLN A 112 -12.66 -7.77 -13.78
C GLN A 112 -11.34 -7.54 -13.02
N PHE A 113 -11.23 -8.04 -11.78
CA PHE A 113 -10.03 -7.98 -10.96
C PHE A 113 -9.03 -9.04 -11.44
N GLY A 114 -8.26 -8.71 -12.48
CA GLY A 114 -7.29 -9.64 -13.08
C GLY A 114 -6.68 -9.13 -14.38
N ASP A 115 -7.40 -8.27 -15.10
CA ASP A 115 -6.96 -7.63 -16.34
C ASP A 115 -6.04 -6.42 -16.05
N PHE A 116 -5.01 -6.64 -15.22
CA PHE A 116 -4.10 -5.60 -14.73
C PHE A 116 -2.97 -5.27 -15.71
N SER A 117 -2.88 -5.93 -16.86
CA SER A 117 -1.66 -5.92 -17.67
C SER A 117 -1.32 -4.59 -18.33
N VAL A 118 -2.23 -3.61 -18.46
CA VAL A 118 -1.85 -2.37 -19.19
C VAL A 118 -2.59 -1.09 -18.78
N HIS A 119 -3.77 -1.16 -18.15
CA HIS A 119 -4.66 0.03 -18.09
C HIS A 119 -4.55 0.94 -16.86
N TYR A 120 -3.66 0.67 -15.90
CA TYR A 120 -3.52 1.51 -14.69
C TYR A 120 -2.67 2.78 -14.90
N LEU A 121 -1.86 2.83 -15.96
CA LEU A 121 -1.06 4.02 -16.30
C LEU A 121 -1.79 4.96 -17.27
N ASP A 122 -2.90 4.50 -17.84
CA ASP A 122 -3.72 5.28 -18.76
C ASP A 122 -4.86 5.96 -17.99
N LYS A 123 -5.27 7.14 -18.46
CA LYS A 123 -6.21 8.04 -17.77
C LYS A 123 -7.65 7.50 -17.70
N ASP A 124 -7.88 6.28 -18.21
CA ASP A 124 -9.18 5.63 -18.38
C ASP A 124 -9.48 4.59 -17.27
N PHE A 125 -8.86 4.74 -16.09
CA PHE A 125 -9.14 3.94 -14.89
C PHE A 125 -10.57 4.15 -14.36
N ASN A 126 -11.60 3.77 -15.13
CA ASN A 126 -12.96 4.14 -14.74
C ASN A 126 -14.18 3.35 -15.27
N PRO A 127 -14.14 2.03 -15.51
CA PRO A 127 -15.38 1.30 -15.81
C PRO A 127 -16.28 1.08 -14.58
N ALA A 128 -15.77 1.28 -13.37
CA ALA A 128 -16.38 0.83 -12.12
C ALA A 128 -16.91 1.94 -11.19
N ARG A 129 -16.92 3.21 -11.60
CA ARG A 129 -17.58 4.28 -10.83
C ARG A 129 -19.09 4.08 -10.84
N SER A 130 -19.61 3.52 -9.77
CA SER A 130 -21.05 3.35 -9.56
C SER A 130 -21.62 4.62 -8.90
N GLY A 131 -22.21 5.51 -9.70
CA GLY A 131 -22.93 6.68 -9.21
C GLY A 131 -22.06 7.77 -8.56
N PRO A 132 -22.67 8.77 -7.91
CA PRO A 132 -21.93 9.86 -7.26
C PRO A 132 -21.12 9.34 -6.06
N PRO A 133 -19.90 9.85 -5.81
CA PRO A 133 -19.13 9.47 -4.64
C PRO A 133 -19.91 9.68 -3.33
N MET A 134 -19.86 8.70 -2.44
CA MET A 134 -20.57 8.76 -1.16
C MET A 134 -19.58 8.84 0.00
N SER A 135 -19.78 9.82 0.89
CA SER A 135 -18.98 9.91 2.12
C SER A 135 -19.19 8.68 3.01
N ARG A 136 -18.09 8.19 3.59
CA ARG A 136 -18.02 7.08 4.53
C ARG A 136 -17.09 7.45 5.68
N GLN A 137 -17.33 6.87 6.84
CA GLN A 137 -16.53 7.09 8.03
C GLN A 137 -16.51 5.84 8.91
N ASN A 138 -15.41 5.63 9.63
CA ASN A 138 -15.23 4.53 10.59
C ASN A 138 -15.60 3.15 10.01
N GLN A 139 -15.18 2.87 8.79
CA GLN A 139 -15.50 1.62 8.09
C GLN A 139 -14.25 0.92 7.57
N TYR A 140 -14.31 -0.41 7.55
CA TYR A 140 -13.35 -1.24 6.83
C TYR A 140 -13.54 -1.03 5.32
N PRO A 141 -12.48 -0.75 4.54
CA PRO A 141 -12.59 -0.70 3.09
C PRO A 141 -12.90 -2.10 2.55
N LEU A 142 -14.00 -2.25 1.81
CA LEU A 142 -14.38 -3.54 1.23
C LEU A 142 -13.46 -3.90 0.06
N ASN A 143 -13.44 -5.18 -0.30
CA ASN A 143 -12.65 -5.65 -1.43
C ASN A 143 -13.02 -4.89 -2.71
N PHE A 144 -12.00 -4.49 -3.47
CA PHE A 144 -12.12 -3.88 -4.79
C PHE A 144 -12.83 -2.53 -4.82
N THR A 145 -12.97 -1.84 -3.68
CA THR A 145 -13.54 -0.49 -3.66
C THR A 145 -12.57 0.55 -4.18
N ILE A 146 -13.07 1.46 -5.01
CA ILE A 146 -12.38 2.68 -5.40
C ILE A 146 -12.75 3.75 -4.37
N ILE A 147 -11.76 4.24 -3.65
CA ILE A 147 -11.95 5.26 -2.62
C ILE A 147 -11.11 6.51 -2.91
N ASN A 148 -11.63 7.68 -2.56
CA ASN A 148 -10.86 8.91 -2.53
C ASN A 148 -10.63 9.35 -1.08
N PHE A 149 -9.47 9.93 -0.82
CA PHE A 149 -9.21 10.67 0.40
C PHE A 149 -9.37 12.16 0.11
N SER A 150 -10.32 12.81 0.78
CA SER A 150 -10.42 14.26 0.81
C SER A 150 -9.13 14.81 1.41
N ARG A 151 -8.50 15.79 0.74
CA ARG A 151 -7.36 16.53 1.33
C ARG A 151 -7.82 17.47 2.42
#